data_AF-W8B5M9-F1
#
_entry.id   AF-W8B5M9-F1
#
_cell.length_a   1.000
_cell.length_b   1.000
_cell.length_c   1.000
_cell.angle_alpha   90.00
_cell.angle_beta   90.00
_cell.angle_gamma   90.00
#
_symmetry.space_group_name_H-M   'P 1'
#
loop_
_entity.id
_entity.type
_entity.pdbx_description
1 polymer ?
#
loop_
_entity_poly.entity_id
_entity_poly.type
_entity_poly.pdbx_seq_one_letter_code
_entity_poly.pdbx_strand_id
1 'polypeptide(L)'
;MRPPQRIAVANAQGYCSNCLALTHVTEECDSRGKCRRCKKAHHTMLHPPESQYSESATATAPAAINKKAKKKQQQRQRATQQLAAQQRAIQQRAAQQRAAQQRATRKGTDKRLRSIAHTTTGLQTKAFRNRTTKGAIGEAIRALQKLQNALASASLQGGQDV
;
A
#
# COMPACT_ATOMS: atom_id res chain seq x y z
N MET A 1 -10.13 52.12 -2.35
CA MET A 1 -10.52 50.94 -1.54
C MET A 1 -11.10 49.84 -2.41
N ARG A 2 -10.73 48.58 -2.17
CA ARG A 2 -11.31 47.42 -2.89
C ARG A 2 -12.76 47.16 -2.41
N PRO A 3 -13.67 46.63 -3.25
CA PRO A 3 -15.06 46.34 -2.86
C PRO A 3 -15.26 45.55 -1.56
N PRO A 4 -14.50 44.46 -1.25
CA PRO A 4 -14.63 43.76 0.03
C PRO A 4 -14.21 44.62 1.23
N GLN A 5 -13.24 45.53 1.06
CA GLN A 5 -12.87 46.48 2.11
C GLN A 5 -14.00 47.48 2.37
N ARG A 6 -14.75 47.90 1.33
CA ARG A 6 -15.90 48.80 1.51
C ARG A 6 -17.04 48.14 2.30
N ILE A 7 -17.28 46.85 2.09
CA ILE A 7 -18.26 46.09 2.89
C ILE A 7 -17.81 46.02 4.35
N ALA A 8 -16.54 45.69 4.60
CA ALA A 8 -16.00 45.61 5.95
C ALA A 8 -16.09 46.95 6.69
N VAL A 9 -15.78 48.06 6.02
CA VAL A 9 -15.90 49.41 6.59
C VAL A 9 -17.36 49.78 6.86
N ALA A 10 -18.27 49.51 5.91
CA ALA A 10 -19.70 49.77 6.10
C ALA A 10 -20.25 49.02 7.32
N ASN A 11 -19.92 47.73 7.45
CA ASN A 11 -20.35 46.92 8.59
C ASN A 11 -19.70 47.38 9.91
N ALA A 12 -18.41 47.71 9.90
CA ALA A 12 -17.70 48.21 11.09
C ALA A 12 -18.26 49.55 11.59
N GLN A 13 -18.77 50.38 10.68
CA GLN A 13 -19.40 51.65 10.99
C GLN A 13 -20.92 51.54 11.21
N GLY A 14 -21.49 50.33 11.18
CA GLY A 14 -22.92 50.10 11.44
C GLY A 14 -23.85 50.52 10.30
N TYR A 15 -23.34 50.73 9.09
CA TYR A 15 -24.16 51.00 7.91
C TYR A 15 -24.83 49.72 7.40
N CYS A 16 -26.11 49.83 7.02
CA CYS A 16 -26.82 48.79 6.29
C CYS A 16 -26.13 48.48 4.95
N SER A 17 -25.82 47.20 4.69
CA SER A 17 -25.18 46.78 3.44
C SER A 17 -26.08 46.93 2.21
N ASN A 18 -27.39 47.10 2.39
CA ASN A 18 -28.36 47.22 1.30
C ASN A 18 -28.61 48.67 0.85
N CYS A 19 -28.82 49.58 1.81
CA CYS A 19 -29.17 50.99 1.54
C CYS A 19 -28.14 52.00 2.03
N LEU A 20 -27.11 51.58 2.77
CA LEU A 20 -26.09 52.44 3.38
C LEU A 20 -26.63 53.47 4.39
N ALA A 21 -27.75 53.18 5.04
CA ALA A 21 -28.25 53.97 6.19
C ALA A 21 -27.67 53.44 7.51
N LEU A 22 -27.49 54.31 8.52
CA LEU A 22 -27.07 53.91 9.88
C LEU A 22 -28.24 53.53 10.79
N THR A 23 -29.47 53.69 10.32
CA THR A 23 -30.67 53.58 11.18
C THR A 23 -31.06 52.13 11.48
N HIS A 24 -30.56 51.17 10.70
CA HIS A 24 -30.94 49.76 10.78
C HIS A 24 -29.83 48.86 10.23
N VAL A 25 -29.90 47.58 10.57
CA VAL A 25 -29.02 46.53 10.06
C VAL A 25 -29.62 45.91 8.80
N THR A 26 -28.81 45.27 7.96
CA THR A 26 -29.23 44.66 6.68
C THR A 26 -30.43 43.70 6.81
N GLU A 27 -30.57 43.03 7.95
CA GLU A 27 -31.66 42.07 8.22
C GLU A 27 -33.01 42.76 8.45
N GLU A 28 -33.00 43.99 8.96
CA GLU A 28 -34.18 44.83 9.24
C GLU A 28 -34.43 45.85 8.13
N CYS A 29 -33.79 45.67 6.97
CA CYS A 29 -33.89 46.61 5.86
C CYS A 29 -35.16 46.39 5.04
N ASP A 30 -36.12 47.31 5.18
CA ASP A 30 -37.33 47.34 4.35
C ASP A 30 -37.10 47.83 2.91
N SER A 31 -35.87 48.24 2.58
CA SER A 31 -35.57 48.74 1.24
C SER A 31 -35.67 47.62 0.20
N ARG A 32 -36.54 47.84 -0.80
CA ARG A 32 -36.60 47.01 -2.03
C ARG A 32 -35.36 47.18 -2.92
N GLY A 33 -34.42 48.04 -2.54
CA GLY A 33 -33.15 48.23 -3.23
C GLY A 33 -32.42 46.90 -3.35
N LYS A 34 -32.03 46.55 -4.58
CA LYS A 34 -31.14 45.41 -4.87
C LYS A 34 -30.01 45.91 -5.75
N CYS A 35 -28.88 45.23 -5.70
CA CYS A 35 -27.73 45.55 -6.52
C CYS A 35 -28.12 45.55 -8.01
N ARG A 36 -27.83 46.63 -8.74
CA ARG A 36 -28.17 46.72 -10.19
C ARG A 36 -27.37 45.74 -11.05
N ARG A 37 -26.24 45.24 -10.56
CA ARG A 37 -25.34 44.33 -11.30
C ARG A 37 -25.73 42.85 -11.13
N CYS A 38 -25.92 42.38 -9.90
CA CYS A 38 -26.22 40.96 -9.65
C CYS A 38 -27.60 40.70 -8.99
N LYS A 39 -28.41 41.75 -8.77
CA LYS A 39 -29.77 41.65 -8.22
C LYS A 39 -29.86 41.00 -6.82
N LYS A 40 -28.76 40.97 -6.07
CA LYS A 40 -28.71 40.50 -4.66
C LYS A 40 -28.93 41.66 -3.68
N ALA A 41 -29.21 41.35 -2.42
CA ALA A 41 -29.50 42.30 -1.34
C ALA A 41 -28.24 43.03 -0.84
N HIS A 42 -27.72 43.92 -1.68
CA HIS A 42 -26.61 44.82 -1.32
C HIS A 42 -26.62 46.06 -2.22
N HIS A 43 -26.03 47.15 -1.71
CA HIS A 43 -25.88 48.37 -2.46
C HIS A 43 -24.90 48.19 -3.64
N THR A 44 -25.20 48.80 -4.81
CA THR A 44 -24.38 48.61 -6.04
C THR A 44 -22.91 49.01 -5.85
N MET A 45 -22.60 49.94 -4.94
CA MET A 45 -21.22 50.34 -4.62
C MET A 45 -20.41 49.27 -3.87
N LEU A 46 -21.09 48.36 -3.18
CA LEU A 46 -20.50 47.25 -2.44
C LEU A 46 -20.34 45.99 -3.29
N HIS A 47 -20.78 46.03 -4.55
CA HIS A 47 -20.68 44.89 -5.44
C HIS A 47 -19.20 44.51 -5.71
N PRO A 48 -18.80 43.26 -5.43
CA PRO A 48 -17.44 42.78 -5.70
C PRO A 48 -17.14 42.72 -7.20
N PRO A 49 -15.88 42.82 -7.64
CA PRO A 49 -15.55 42.73 -9.06
C PRO A 49 -15.79 41.30 -9.57
N GLU A 50 -16.15 41.16 -10.85
CA GLU A 50 -16.48 39.88 -11.53
C GLU A 50 -15.46 38.76 -11.26
N SER A 51 -14.18 39.10 -11.07
CA SER A 51 -13.11 38.17 -10.72
C SER A 51 -13.28 37.43 -9.40
N GLN A 52 -14.18 37.87 -8.52
CA GLN A 52 -14.46 37.24 -7.21
C GLN A 52 -15.74 36.38 -7.23
N TYR A 53 -16.51 36.39 -8.32
CA TYR A 53 -17.70 35.55 -8.46
C TYR A 53 -17.37 34.09 -8.79
N SER A 54 -16.17 33.81 -9.31
CA SER A 54 -15.72 32.45 -9.63
C SER A 54 -15.50 31.56 -8.41
N GLU A 55 -15.32 32.13 -7.21
CA GLU A 55 -15.09 31.35 -5.99
C GLU A 55 -16.35 31.15 -5.13
N SER A 56 -17.43 31.93 -5.38
CA SER A 56 -18.61 31.93 -4.50
C SER A 56 -19.90 31.39 -5.15
N ALA A 57 -19.87 30.95 -6.42
CA ALA A 57 -21.03 30.39 -7.11
C ALA A 57 -21.29 28.88 -6.82
N THR A 58 -20.49 28.23 -5.95
CA THR A 58 -20.61 26.78 -5.65
C THR A 58 -20.76 26.46 -4.16
N ALA A 59 -21.16 27.42 -3.31
CA ALA A 59 -21.30 27.19 -1.87
C ALA A 59 -22.62 26.51 -1.42
N THR A 60 -23.51 26.14 -2.34
CA THR A 60 -24.75 25.41 -2.03
C THR A 60 -24.96 24.20 -2.96
N ALA A 61 -23.99 23.28 -3.03
CA ALA A 61 -24.23 21.82 -3.16
C ALA A 61 -22.94 20.91 -3.17
N PRO A 62 -21.90 21.10 -2.32
CA PRO A 62 -20.75 20.18 -2.38
C PRO A 62 -20.98 18.85 -1.63
N ALA A 63 -21.96 18.76 -0.71
CA ALA A 63 -22.07 17.58 0.17
C ALA A 63 -22.59 16.31 -0.53
N ALA A 64 -23.52 16.41 -1.48
CA ALA A 64 -24.14 15.23 -2.10
C ALA A 64 -23.24 14.58 -3.17
N ILE A 65 -22.50 15.39 -3.94
CA ILE A 65 -21.59 14.90 -4.99
C ILE A 65 -20.35 14.24 -4.36
N ASN A 66 -19.80 14.83 -3.29
CA ASN A 66 -18.65 14.27 -2.58
C ASN A 66 -19.00 12.95 -1.85
N LYS A 67 -20.22 12.82 -1.31
CA LYS A 67 -20.69 11.56 -0.69
C LYS A 67 -20.83 10.42 -1.72
N LYS A 68 -21.33 10.70 -2.93
CA LYS A 68 -21.43 9.68 -4.00
C LYS A 68 -20.06 9.25 -4.51
N ALA A 69 -19.12 10.18 -4.70
CA ALA A 69 -17.75 9.88 -5.10
C ALA A 69 -17.01 9.02 -4.06
N LYS A 70 -17.10 9.39 -2.77
CA LYS A 70 -16.50 8.61 -1.67
C LYS A 70 -17.08 7.20 -1.56
N LYS A 71 -18.40 7.02 -1.71
CA LYS A 71 -19.02 5.68 -1.73
C LYS A 71 -18.51 4.81 -2.88
N LYS A 72 -18.39 5.37 -4.10
CA LYS A 72 -17.85 4.64 -5.26
C LYS A 72 -16.39 4.24 -5.08
N GLN A 73 -15.57 5.13 -4.51
CA GLN A 73 -14.16 4.84 -4.20
C GLN A 73 -14.04 3.74 -3.13
N GLN A 74 -14.84 3.81 -2.07
CA GLN A 74 -14.85 2.80 -1.00
C GLN A 74 -15.31 1.41 -1.51
N GLN A 75 -16.30 1.36 -2.41
CA GLN A 75 -16.72 0.10 -3.04
C GLN A 75 -15.61 -0.53 -3.89
N ARG A 76 -14.89 0.28 -4.69
CA ARG A 76 -13.75 -0.22 -5.48
C ARG A 76 -12.64 -0.77 -4.60
N GLN A 77 -12.28 -0.06 -3.52
CA GLN A 77 -11.26 -0.51 -2.57
C GLN A 77 -11.65 -1.84 -1.90
N ARG A 78 -12.92 -2.00 -1.49
CA ARG A 78 -13.42 -3.26 -0.92
C ARG A 78 -13.35 -4.42 -1.92
N ALA A 79 -13.73 -4.21 -3.17
CA ALA A 79 -13.64 -5.22 -4.22
C ALA A 79 -12.19 -5.67 -4.45
N THR A 80 -11.24 -4.73 -4.50
CA THR A 80 -9.81 -5.04 -4.67
C THR A 80 -9.26 -5.83 -3.46
N GLN A 81 -9.64 -5.45 -2.24
CA GLN A 81 -9.23 -6.18 -1.03
C GLN A 81 -9.79 -7.61 -0.99
N GLN A 82 -11.05 -7.80 -1.39
CA GLN A 82 -11.67 -9.13 -1.46
C GLN A 82 -10.96 -10.04 -2.48
N LEU A 83 -10.64 -9.50 -3.67
CA LEU A 83 -9.91 -10.26 -4.69
C LEU A 83 -8.52 -10.67 -4.20
N ALA A 84 -7.79 -9.75 -3.56
CA ALA A 84 -6.47 -10.04 -3.00
C ALA A 84 -6.54 -11.10 -1.88
N ALA A 85 -7.55 -11.04 -1.01
CA ALA A 85 -7.77 -12.04 0.03
C ALA A 85 -8.07 -13.42 -0.57
N GLN A 86 -8.91 -13.49 -1.61
CA GLN A 86 -9.24 -14.74 -2.30
C GLN A 86 -7.99 -15.36 -2.96
N GLN A 87 -7.16 -14.54 -3.62
CA GLN A 87 -5.91 -15.02 -4.21
C GLN A 87 -4.93 -15.56 -3.16
N ARG A 88 -4.81 -14.88 -2.01
CA ARG A 88 -3.97 -15.37 -0.89
C ARG A 88 -4.47 -16.71 -0.35
N ALA A 89 -5.78 -16.87 -0.18
CA ALA A 89 -6.37 -18.12 0.27
C ALA A 89 -6.10 -19.28 -0.71
N ILE A 90 -6.19 -19.02 -2.02
CA ILE A 90 -5.86 -20.02 -3.06
C ILE A 90 -4.38 -20.42 -2.98
N GLN A 91 -3.47 -19.45 -2.87
CA GLN A 91 -2.03 -19.72 -2.76
C GLN A 91 -1.69 -20.51 -1.49
N GLN A 92 -2.29 -20.17 -0.36
CA GLN A 92 -2.11 -20.90 0.90
C GLN A 92 -2.60 -22.35 0.79
N ARG A 93 -3.78 -22.57 0.20
CA ARG A 93 -4.32 -23.92 0.00
C ARG A 93 -3.42 -24.75 -0.93
N ALA A 94 -2.94 -24.16 -2.02
CA ALA A 94 -1.99 -24.83 -2.93
C ALA A 94 -0.67 -25.18 -2.23
N ALA A 95 -0.13 -24.29 -1.40
CA ALA A 95 1.08 -24.54 -0.61
C ALA A 95 0.89 -25.69 0.39
N GLN A 96 -0.25 -25.71 1.10
CA GLN A 96 -0.59 -26.80 2.02
C GLN A 96 -0.72 -28.15 1.31
N GLN A 97 -1.38 -28.18 0.15
CA GLN A 97 -1.49 -29.40 -0.67
C GLN A 97 -0.12 -29.92 -1.12
N ARG A 98 0.76 -29.03 -1.59
CA ARG A 98 2.14 -29.40 -1.97
C ARG A 98 2.92 -29.96 -0.78
N ALA A 99 2.83 -29.32 0.39
CA ALA A 99 3.48 -29.79 1.60
C ALA A 99 2.96 -31.17 2.05
N ALA A 100 1.66 -31.42 1.93
CA ALA A 100 1.06 -32.72 2.23
C ALA A 100 1.56 -33.82 1.29
N GLN A 101 1.63 -33.56 -0.01
CA GLN A 101 2.18 -34.50 -0.99
C GLN A 101 3.65 -34.83 -0.71
N GLN A 102 4.48 -33.84 -0.40
CA GLN A 102 5.89 -34.06 -0.03
C GLN A 102 6.05 -34.90 1.25
N ARG A 103 5.15 -34.74 2.23
CA ARG A 103 5.14 -35.58 3.45
C ARG A 103 4.75 -37.03 3.14
N ALA A 104 3.78 -37.24 2.23
CA ALA A 104 3.36 -38.59 1.82
C ALA A 104 4.49 -39.34 1.09
N THR A 105 5.22 -38.69 0.19
CA THR A 105 6.35 -39.32 -0.53
C THR A 105 7.53 -39.65 0.41
N ARG A 106 7.79 -38.82 1.43
CA ARG A 106 8.79 -39.14 2.48
C ARG A 106 8.39 -40.35 3.33
N LYS A 107 7.11 -40.51 3.70
CA LYS A 107 6.64 -41.72 4.42
C LYS A 107 6.75 -43.00 3.58
N GLY A 108 6.56 -42.93 2.26
CA GLY A 108 6.70 -44.08 1.37
C GLY A 108 8.14 -44.55 1.18
N THR A 109 9.10 -43.63 1.20
CA THR A 109 10.54 -43.95 1.08
C THR A 109 11.14 -44.52 2.37
N ASP A 110 10.72 -44.05 3.54
CA ASP A 110 11.18 -44.58 4.84
C ASP A 110 10.76 -46.05 5.05
N LYS A 111 9.52 -46.42 4.69
CA LYS A 111 9.07 -47.82 4.74
C LYS A 111 9.89 -48.77 3.84
N ARG A 112 10.37 -48.29 2.69
CA ARG A 112 11.18 -49.10 1.75
C ARG A 112 12.65 -49.25 2.19
N LEU A 113 13.14 -48.38 3.09
CA LEU A 113 14.49 -48.49 3.67
C LEU A 113 14.54 -49.38 4.93
N ARG A 114 13.41 -49.59 5.63
CA ARG A 114 13.39 -50.34 6.90
C ARG A 114 13.18 -51.84 6.79
N SER A 115 12.82 -52.38 5.62
CA SER A 115 12.80 -53.84 5.43
C SER A 115 14.20 -54.36 5.13
N ILE A 116 15.05 -54.38 6.16
CA ILE A 116 16.29 -55.16 6.14
C ILE A 116 15.84 -56.61 6.40
N ALA A 117 15.78 -57.42 5.35
CA ALA A 117 15.60 -58.85 5.51
C ALA A 117 16.85 -59.41 6.22
N HIS A 118 16.66 -59.94 7.42
CA HIS A 118 17.71 -60.66 8.14
C HIS A 118 17.84 -62.05 7.53
N THR A 119 18.90 -62.26 6.75
CA THR A 119 19.30 -63.59 6.32
C THR A 119 20.33 -64.15 7.31
N THR A 120 20.33 -65.46 7.50
CA THR A 120 21.17 -66.19 8.47
C THR A 120 22.69 -66.05 8.25
N THR A 121 23.11 -65.44 7.14
CA THR A 121 24.51 -65.19 6.76
C THR A 121 24.95 -63.73 6.84
N GLY A 122 24.17 -62.85 7.48
CA GLY A 122 24.51 -61.43 7.70
C GLY A 122 24.04 -60.48 6.58
N LEU A 123 24.00 -59.17 6.88
CA LEU A 123 23.46 -58.12 6.00
C LEU A 123 24.27 -57.97 4.70
N GLN A 124 23.94 -58.74 3.66
CA GLN A 124 24.42 -58.49 2.31
C GLN A 124 23.32 -57.88 1.45
N THR A 125 23.24 -56.55 1.44
CA THR A 125 22.56 -55.86 0.32
C THR A 125 23.55 -54.97 -0.40
N LYS A 126 23.54 -55.05 -1.74
CA LYS A 126 24.37 -54.21 -2.64
C LYS A 126 24.24 -52.71 -2.34
N ALA A 127 23.13 -52.29 -1.73
CA ALA A 127 22.88 -50.92 -1.29
C ALA A 127 23.76 -50.47 -0.10
N PHE A 128 24.14 -51.38 0.81
CA PHE A 128 24.98 -51.05 1.96
C PHE A 128 26.40 -50.67 1.52
N ARG A 129 27.02 -51.47 0.64
CA ARG A 129 28.35 -51.19 0.07
C ARG A 129 28.38 -49.85 -0.68
N ASN A 130 27.31 -49.50 -1.39
CA ASN A 130 27.24 -48.23 -2.14
C ASN A 130 27.12 -46.98 -1.26
N ARG A 131 26.66 -47.10 -0.02
CA ARG A 131 26.49 -45.95 0.89
C ARG A 131 27.82 -45.58 1.53
N THR A 132 28.57 -46.59 1.99
CA THR A 132 29.92 -46.41 2.54
C THR A 132 30.90 -45.90 1.50
N THR A 133 30.86 -46.43 0.27
CA THR A 133 31.73 -45.93 -0.82
C THR A 133 31.40 -44.50 -1.21
N LYS A 134 30.11 -44.13 -1.34
CA LYS A 134 29.74 -42.72 -1.61
C LYS A 134 30.14 -41.76 -0.49
N GLY A 135 30.05 -42.19 0.77
CA GLY A 135 30.52 -41.42 1.92
C GLY A 135 32.02 -41.18 1.87
N ALA A 136 32.80 -42.25 1.69
CA ALA A 136 34.26 -42.18 1.59
C ALA A 136 34.74 -41.32 0.40
N ILE A 137 34.09 -41.44 -0.77
CA ILE A 137 34.38 -40.61 -1.94
C ILE A 137 34.07 -39.13 -1.65
N GLY A 138 32.95 -38.82 -1.00
CA GLY A 138 32.59 -37.45 -0.63
C GLY A 138 33.53 -36.83 0.40
N GLU A 139 34.07 -37.62 1.31
CA GLU A 139 35.12 -37.20 2.25
C GLU A 139 36.46 -36.94 1.55
N ALA A 140 36.86 -37.84 0.65
CA ALA A 140 38.07 -37.68 -0.16
C ALA A 140 38.02 -36.40 -1.01
N ILE A 141 36.90 -36.11 -1.67
CA ILE A 141 36.72 -34.88 -2.45
C ILE A 141 36.88 -33.63 -1.58
N ARG A 142 36.29 -33.62 -0.38
CA ARG A 142 36.42 -32.49 0.56
C ARG A 142 37.85 -32.34 1.09
N ALA A 143 38.56 -33.43 1.33
CA ALA A 143 39.96 -33.40 1.75
C ALA A 143 40.85 -32.80 0.65
N LEU A 144 40.65 -33.21 -0.61
CA LEU A 144 41.39 -32.68 -1.76
C LEU A 144 41.14 -31.19 -1.96
N GLN A 145 39.88 -30.73 -1.85
CA GLN A 145 39.55 -29.31 -1.93
C GLN A 145 40.19 -28.49 -0.81
N LYS A 146 40.25 -29.02 0.41
CA LYS A 146 40.95 -28.35 1.52
C LYS A 146 42.45 -28.22 1.25
N LEU A 147 43.08 -29.27 0.73
CA LEU A 147 44.50 -29.24 0.36
C LEU A 147 44.76 -28.25 -0.78
N GLN A 148 43.92 -28.24 -1.81
CA GLN A 148 44.03 -27.29 -2.93
C GLN A 148 43.91 -25.85 -2.44
N ASN A 149 42.97 -25.57 -1.53
CA ASN A 149 42.81 -24.24 -0.94
C ASN A 149 44.00 -23.85 -0.06
N ALA A 150 44.54 -24.78 0.73
CA ALA A 150 45.70 -24.54 1.58
C ALA A 150 46.98 -24.24 0.76
N LEU A 151 47.18 -24.97 -0.35
CA LEU A 151 48.27 -24.71 -1.29
C LEU A 151 48.09 -23.37 -2.00
N ALA A 152 46.87 -23.04 -2.42
CA ALA A 152 46.58 -21.74 -3.03
C ALA A 152 46.83 -20.57 -2.06
N SER A 153 46.45 -20.71 -0.78
CA SER A 153 46.74 -19.69 0.24
C SER A 153 48.23 -19.60 0.58
N ALA A 154 48.94 -20.73 0.65
CA ALA A 154 50.38 -20.74 0.91
C ALA A 154 51.18 -20.09 -0.25
N SER A 155 50.76 -20.32 -1.49
CA SER A 155 51.37 -19.70 -2.68
C SER A 155 51.24 -18.17 -2.68
N LEU A 156 50.12 -17.63 -2.17
CA LEU A 156 49.93 -16.18 -2.04
C LEU A 156 50.73 -15.55 -0.87
N GLN A 157 51.21 -16.36 0.07
CA GLN A 157 51.94 -15.91 1.26
C GLN A 157 53.47 -15.98 1.10
N GLY A 158 53.97 -16.70 0.09
CA GLY A 158 55.42 -16.87 -0.18
C GLY A 158 56.07 -15.76 -1.02
N GLY A 159 55.47 -14.57 -1.11
CA GLY A 159 55.98 -13.44 -1.92
C GLY A 159 56.63 -12.30 -1.13
N GLN A 160 56.85 -12.46 0.18
CA GLN A 160 57.54 -11.49 1.04
C GLN A 160 58.48 -12.25 1.97
N ASP A 161 59.60 -12.74 1.43
CA ASP A 161 60.87 -12.87 2.14
C ASP A 161 61.94 -13.33 1.13
N VAL A 162 62.98 -12.50 1.00
CA VAL A 162 64.17 -12.52 0.11
C VAL A 162 64.00 -11.84 -1.25
#